data_AF-A0AAV6J0S6-F1
#
_entry.id   AF-A0AAV6J0S6-F1
#
_cell.length_a   1.000
_cell.length_b   1.000
_cell.length_c   1.000
_cell.angle_alpha   90.00
_cell.angle_beta   90.00
_cell.angle_gamma   90.00
#
_symmetry.space_group_name_H-M   'P 1'
#
loop_
_entity.id
_entity.type
_entity.pdbx_description
1 polymer ?
#
loop_
_entity_poly.entity_id
_entity_poly.type
_entity_poly.pdbx_seq_one_letter_code
_entity_poly.pdbx_strand_id
1 'polypeptide(L)'
;MKIDEQSLTRNGIPKSSYSATLTSSFLQLEEDMVPISSVAVSLLETISEIIASVEEAENQNLVKIGSYFYRVSAVVMELQNSSTNAANILQSLSKTIDLAKELVSRCQKHAEVRSAIEQLEGVIKHIGEDLGSIPSSMYGNQESLEIAVTSLSKEMKSVHIKVTQISQTQLPEKNELEPQTETDLYSISSEDYMESVQSSGIARLNQVEQFGSINRKGKWSQRHGSSGSSTNFPQVTQYMEPEYETFFCPLTKSIMDDPVTTESGVTYERKAITEWYEKFESPSDVVCPQTGQKLVKRASSTNMALKATIEEWKERNEMARIKVDRAALSRASSESMVFEALKDLQIICHKKHNNKLLIRSMDMLPLIGKFLEYKDRNVRCATLELLLLLAEDDDEGKEMVAMSVNMPIIIRMLSNNHQPVKHTSLLLLLELSRSQSLCEKIGSVTGGILILIAMKYRETSDAFASDKADEILRNLEGSPDNIKRLADNGLMEPLLNHLIEGDF
;
A
#
# COMPACT_ATOMS: atom_id res chain seq x y z
N MET A 1 -38.72 55.50 -63.65
CA MET A 1 -39.74 55.77 -62.63
C MET A 1 -38.99 56.34 -61.42
N LYS A 2 -38.95 57.67 -61.16
CA LYS A 2 -39.93 58.50 -60.38
C LYS A 2 -40.15 57.90 -58.96
N ILE A 3 -39.96 58.55 -57.79
CA ILE A 3 -39.88 59.96 -57.32
C ILE A 3 -39.09 60.02 -55.96
N ASP A 4 -38.63 61.24 -55.62
CA ASP A 4 -37.99 61.85 -54.43
C ASP A 4 -38.52 61.52 -52.99
N GLU A 5 -37.68 61.70 -51.95
CA GLU A 5 -37.68 62.85 -50.99
C GLU A 5 -36.76 62.67 -49.74
N GLN A 6 -35.84 63.63 -49.56
CA GLN A 6 -35.42 64.43 -48.38
C GLN A 6 -35.28 63.89 -46.92
N SER A 7 -34.28 64.48 -46.24
CA SER A 7 -34.19 64.88 -44.80
C SER A 7 -33.75 63.81 -43.77
N LEU A 8 -33.03 64.05 -42.66
CA LEU A 8 -32.37 65.22 -42.03
C LEU A 8 -31.51 64.68 -40.84
N THR A 9 -30.30 65.21 -40.60
CA THR A 9 -29.60 65.39 -39.28
C THR A 9 -29.23 64.15 -38.43
N ARG A 10 -28.15 64.07 -37.64
CA ARG A 10 -27.56 65.09 -36.75
C ARG A 10 -26.17 64.67 -36.24
N ASN A 11 -25.36 65.68 -36.01
CA ASN A 11 -24.00 65.73 -35.46
C ASN A 11 -23.78 65.01 -34.12
N GLY A 12 -22.51 64.59 -33.92
CA GLY A 12 -21.75 64.93 -32.71
C GLY A 12 -21.38 63.77 -31.78
N ILE A 13 -20.08 63.57 -31.54
CA ILE A 13 -19.38 63.80 -30.25
C ILE A 13 -17.95 63.20 -30.31
N PRO A 14 -16.97 63.78 -29.58
CA PRO A 14 -15.53 63.69 -29.82
C PRO A 14 -14.78 62.77 -28.84
N LYS A 15 -13.46 62.73 -29.03
CA LYS A 15 -12.41 62.17 -28.14
C LYS A 15 -12.65 62.48 -26.64
N SER A 16 -12.53 61.45 -25.79
CA SER A 16 -12.07 61.53 -24.40
C SER A 16 -11.57 60.13 -23.99
N SER A 17 -10.28 59.90 -23.73
CA SER A 17 -9.58 60.10 -22.44
C SER A 17 -10.29 59.44 -21.24
N TYR A 18 -10.06 58.15 -21.06
CA TYR A 18 -10.11 57.41 -19.80
C TYR A 18 -8.95 56.39 -19.92
N SER A 19 -7.80 56.42 -19.22
CA SER A 19 -7.51 56.79 -17.83
C SER A 19 -8.59 56.28 -16.87
N ALA A 20 -8.64 54.97 -16.71
CA ALA A 20 -9.31 54.32 -15.59
C ALA A 20 -8.26 53.55 -14.77
N THR A 21 -7.73 54.27 -13.78
CA THR A 21 -7.51 53.80 -12.41
C THR A 21 -8.12 52.43 -12.09
N LEU A 22 -7.28 51.39 -12.08
CA LEU A 22 -7.49 50.12 -11.37
C LEU A 22 -6.16 49.65 -10.76
N THR A 23 -5.46 50.54 -10.06
CA THR A 23 -4.30 50.21 -9.22
C THR A 23 -4.46 50.95 -7.91
N SER A 24 -5.29 50.42 -7.01
CA SER A 24 -5.31 50.85 -5.59
C SER A 24 -6.17 49.97 -4.67
N SER A 25 -7.00 49.06 -5.16
CA SER A 25 -7.95 48.31 -4.32
C SER A 25 -7.62 46.83 -4.09
N PHE A 26 -6.39 46.39 -4.37
CA PHE A 26 -5.95 44.99 -4.18
C PHE A 26 -4.96 44.78 -3.03
N LEU A 27 -4.74 45.79 -2.17
CA LEU A 27 -3.74 45.75 -1.08
C LEU A 27 -4.33 45.95 0.33
N GLN A 28 -5.52 45.42 0.59
CA GLN A 28 -6.06 45.39 1.95
C GLN A 28 -6.94 44.15 2.12
N LEU A 29 -6.29 43.05 2.48
CA LEU A 29 -6.75 41.95 3.33
C LEU A 29 -5.69 40.83 3.27
N GLU A 30 -4.45 41.14 3.65
CA GLU A 30 -3.54 40.15 4.25
C GLU A 30 -3.75 40.27 5.77
N GLU A 31 -4.86 39.71 6.26
CA GLU A 31 -4.91 39.25 7.65
C GLU A 31 -4.17 37.90 7.70
N ASP A 32 -3.38 37.71 8.76
CA ASP A 32 -2.45 36.61 9.04
C ASP A 32 -3.01 35.19 8.80
N MET A 33 -3.15 34.78 7.54
CA MET A 33 -3.49 33.42 7.15
C MET A 33 -2.19 32.69 6.83
N VAL A 34 -1.65 32.01 7.84
CA VAL A 34 -0.60 30.99 7.67
C VAL A 34 -1.09 30.02 6.58
N PRO A 35 -0.39 29.89 5.43
CA PRO A 35 -0.84 29.04 4.34
C PRO A 35 -1.07 27.62 4.85
N ILE A 36 -2.19 27.00 4.45
CA ILE A 36 -2.55 25.62 4.84
C ILE A 36 -1.38 24.65 4.60
N SER A 37 -0.61 24.88 3.53
CA SER A 37 0.63 24.15 3.23
C SER A 37 1.67 24.25 4.34
N SER A 38 1.90 25.43 4.92
CA SER A 38 2.90 25.62 5.98
C SER A 38 2.49 24.97 7.31
N VAL A 39 1.19 24.94 7.64
CA VAL A 39 0.70 24.22 8.84
C VAL A 39 0.83 22.71 8.65
N ALA A 40 0.48 22.18 7.47
CA ALA A 40 0.61 20.76 7.15
C ALA A 40 2.08 20.31 7.17
N VAL A 41 2.99 21.11 6.59
CA VAL A 41 4.43 20.81 6.60
C VAL A 41 4.99 20.79 8.03
N SER A 42 4.68 21.80 8.85
CA SER A 42 5.10 21.82 10.25
C SER A 42 4.52 20.65 11.04
N LEU A 43 3.27 20.26 10.76
CA LEU A 43 2.61 19.14 11.41
C LEU A 43 3.28 17.80 11.07
N LEU A 44 3.61 17.59 9.79
CA LEU A 44 4.32 16.40 9.34
C LEU A 44 5.72 16.33 9.95
N GLU A 45 6.41 17.45 10.13
CA GLU A 45 7.70 17.51 10.82
C GLU A 45 7.58 17.09 12.30
N THR A 46 6.61 17.63 13.04
CA THR A 46 6.35 17.26 14.44
C THR A 46 5.99 15.77 14.58
N ILE A 47 5.13 15.23 13.70
CA ILE A 47 4.79 13.79 13.67
C ILE A 47 6.05 12.94 13.47
N SER A 48 6.98 13.41 12.65
CA SER A 48 8.18 12.66 12.28
C SER A 48 9.18 12.61 13.42
N GLU A 49 9.36 13.72 14.13
CA GLU A 49 10.15 13.72 15.36
C GLU A 49 9.58 12.78 16.42
N ILE A 50 8.25 12.67 16.52
CA ILE A 50 7.59 11.70 17.41
C ILE A 50 7.89 10.26 16.99
N ILE A 51 7.76 9.93 15.70
CA ILE A 51 7.99 8.57 15.18
C ILE A 51 9.45 8.15 15.41
N ALA A 52 10.41 9.02 15.07
CA ALA A 52 11.83 8.76 15.31
C ALA A 52 12.12 8.53 16.80
N SER A 53 11.52 9.36 17.67
CA SER A 53 11.66 9.22 19.13
C SER A 53 11.07 7.92 19.68
N VAL A 54 10.01 7.41 19.05
CA VAL A 54 9.32 6.19 19.45
C VAL A 54 10.06 4.92 19.01
N GLU A 55 10.80 4.96 17.90
CA GLU A 55 11.52 3.79 17.37
C GLU A 55 12.77 3.43 18.14
N GLU A 56 13.41 4.41 18.78
CA GLU A 56 14.51 4.18 19.73
C GLU A 56 14.02 3.51 21.03
N ALA A 57 12.71 3.45 21.28
CA ALA A 57 12.14 2.91 22.50
C ALA A 57 11.77 1.42 22.38
N GLU A 58 12.26 0.58 23.31
CA GLU A 58 11.87 -0.84 23.42
C GLU A 58 10.43 -1.05 23.94
N ASN A 59 9.66 0.02 24.18
CA ASN A 59 8.33 -0.05 24.78
C ASN A 59 7.25 -0.30 23.71
N GLN A 60 6.63 -1.48 23.74
CA GLN A 60 5.55 -1.86 22.81
C GLN A 60 4.39 -0.87 22.77
N ASN A 61 4.08 -0.19 23.89
CA ASN A 61 3.05 0.83 23.93
C ASN A 61 3.43 2.07 23.10
N LEU A 62 4.69 2.50 23.18
CA LEU A 62 5.16 3.63 22.37
C LEU A 62 5.11 3.28 20.88
N VAL A 63 5.51 2.07 20.49
CA VAL A 63 5.48 1.70 19.08
C VAL A 63 4.05 1.63 18.51
N LYS A 64 3.08 1.17 19.30
CA LYS A 64 1.66 1.24 18.94
C LYS A 64 1.19 2.69 18.74
N ILE A 65 1.73 3.62 19.51
CA ILE A 65 1.42 5.04 19.37
C ILE A 65 2.05 5.63 18.10
N GLY A 66 3.29 5.25 17.79
CA GLY A 66 3.96 5.64 16.55
C GLY A 66 3.19 5.25 15.28
N SER A 67 2.54 4.08 15.28
CA SER A 67 1.72 3.67 14.11
C SER A 67 0.45 4.50 13.93
N TYR A 68 -0.16 5.01 15.00
CA TYR A 68 -1.28 5.96 14.89
C TYR A 68 -0.80 7.31 14.33
N PHE A 69 0.28 7.88 14.87
CA PHE A 69 0.84 9.14 14.37
C PHE A 69 1.21 9.06 12.90
N TYR A 70 1.74 7.92 12.46
CA TYR A 70 1.99 7.71 11.06
C TYR A 70 0.71 7.66 10.21
N ARG A 71 -0.33 6.92 10.64
CA ARG A 71 -1.61 6.90 9.90
C ARG A 71 -2.23 8.29 9.82
N VAL A 72 -2.06 9.11 10.87
CA VAL A 72 -2.44 10.53 10.85
C VAL A 72 -1.63 11.31 9.80
N SER A 73 -0.33 11.05 9.65
CA SER A 73 0.50 11.70 8.61
C SER A 73 -0.01 11.43 7.20
N ALA A 74 -0.47 10.20 6.93
CA ALA A 74 -1.07 9.83 5.65
C ALA A 74 -2.34 10.64 5.36
N VAL A 75 -3.18 10.81 6.37
CA VAL A 75 -4.40 11.65 6.26
C VAL A 75 -4.05 13.12 6.05
N VAL A 76 -3.05 13.65 6.77
CA VAL A 76 -2.62 15.05 6.64
C VAL A 76 -2.09 15.37 5.24
N MET A 77 -1.30 14.48 4.63
CA MET A 77 -0.83 14.66 3.25
C MET A 77 -1.97 14.67 2.23
N GLU A 78 -2.96 13.79 2.36
CA GLU A 78 -4.12 13.77 1.46
C GLU A 78 -4.99 15.03 1.66
N LEU A 79 -5.15 15.50 2.89
CA LEU A 79 -5.89 16.72 3.20
C LEU A 79 -5.23 18.00 2.71
N GLN A 80 -3.89 18.03 2.58
CA GLN A 80 -3.15 19.18 2.02
C GLN A 80 -3.59 19.52 0.58
N ASN A 81 -4.12 18.54 -0.15
CA ASN A 81 -4.64 18.70 -1.51
C ASN A 81 -6.11 19.17 -1.57
N SER A 82 -6.79 19.29 -0.42
CA SER A 82 -8.21 19.64 -0.32
C SER A 82 -8.43 21.09 0.15
N SER A 83 -9.55 21.70 -0.26
CA SER A 83 -9.79 23.15 -0.20
C SER A 83 -9.90 23.75 1.23
N THR A 84 -9.99 25.09 1.27
CA THR A 84 -9.83 26.06 2.38
C THR A 84 -10.47 25.78 3.75
N ASN A 85 -11.33 24.78 3.91
CA ASN A 85 -11.96 24.45 5.19
C ASN A 85 -11.13 23.49 6.07
N ALA A 86 -10.01 22.96 5.56
CA ALA A 86 -9.09 22.09 6.31
C ALA A 86 -8.27 22.82 7.40
N ALA A 87 -8.11 24.14 7.27
CA ALA A 87 -7.18 24.93 8.08
C ALA A 87 -7.42 24.80 9.58
N ASN A 88 -8.69 24.85 10.02
CA ASN A 88 -9.04 24.79 11.44
C ASN A 88 -8.79 23.40 12.04
N ILE A 89 -9.03 22.33 11.27
CA ILE A 89 -8.78 20.95 11.70
C ILE A 89 -7.27 20.69 11.76
N LEU A 90 -6.53 21.13 10.74
CA LEU A 90 -5.07 21.01 10.71
C LEU A 90 -4.39 21.80 11.83
N GLN A 91 -4.92 22.98 12.19
CA GLN A 91 -4.45 23.74 13.35
C GLN A 91 -4.80 23.07 14.69
N SER A 92 -5.99 22.45 14.82
CA SER A 92 -6.36 21.66 16.01
C SER A 92 -5.44 20.45 16.17
N LEU A 93 -5.22 19.72 15.08
CA LEU A 93 -4.30 18.59 15.02
C LEU A 93 -2.86 19.01 15.35
N SER A 94 -2.38 20.14 14.81
CA SER A 94 -1.04 20.66 15.09
C SER A 94 -0.81 20.92 16.58
N LYS A 95 -1.72 21.62 17.26
CA LYS A 95 -1.61 21.86 18.70
C LYS A 95 -1.61 20.56 19.50
N THR A 96 -2.47 19.62 19.12
CA THR A 96 -2.63 18.34 19.82
C THR A 96 -1.40 17.43 19.62
N ILE A 97 -0.77 17.48 18.44
CA ILE A 97 0.41 16.71 18.11
C ILE A 97 1.69 17.33 18.72
N ASP A 98 1.78 18.65 18.85
CA ASP A 98 2.87 19.29 19.60
C ASP A 98 2.86 18.86 21.07
N LEU A 99 1.67 18.72 21.67
CA LEU A 99 1.51 18.17 23.02
C LEU A 99 1.98 16.70 23.09
N ALA A 100 1.69 15.90 22.05
CA ALA A 100 2.19 14.53 21.97
C ALA A 100 3.72 14.46 21.98
N LYS A 101 4.38 15.35 21.24
CA LYS A 101 5.85 15.43 21.15
C LYS A 101 6.48 15.70 22.51
N GLU A 102 5.92 16.64 23.28
CA GLU A 102 6.39 16.91 24.64
C GLU A 102 6.27 15.66 25.53
N LEU A 103 5.13 14.96 25.48
CA LEU A 103 4.89 13.75 26.27
C LEU A 103 5.80 12.58 25.88
N VAL A 104 6.06 12.39 24.58
CA VAL A 104 6.99 11.36 24.09
C VAL A 104 8.43 11.63 24.56
N SER A 105 8.87 12.90 24.54
CA SER A 105 10.18 13.28 25.08
C SER A 105 10.31 13.03 26.59
N ARG A 106 9.20 13.12 27.34
CA ARG A 106 9.16 12.78 28.78
C ARG A 106 9.21 11.27 29.02
N CYS A 107 8.63 10.46 28.12
CA CYS A 107 8.73 9.00 28.18
C CYS A 107 10.18 8.51 28.02
N GLN A 108 10.97 9.13 27.15
CA GLN A 108 12.37 8.75 26.92
C GLN A 108 13.30 9.07 28.09
N LYS A 109 13.00 10.13 28.87
CA LYS A 109 13.82 10.54 30.02
C LYS A 109 13.62 9.68 31.28
N HIS A 110 12.91 8.55 31.17
CA HIS A 110 12.63 7.56 32.24
C HIS A 110 11.95 8.07 33.53
N ALA A 111 11.66 9.37 33.65
CA ALA A 111 11.22 9.94 34.92
C ALA A 111 9.74 9.65 35.25
N GLU A 112 8.83 9.55 34.27
CA GLU A 112 7.37 9.44 34.54
C GLU A 112 6.61 8.72 33.42
N VAL A 113 7.13 7.60 32.93
CA VAL A 113 6.62 6.88 31.75
C VAL A 113 5.12 6.56 31.86
N ARG A 114 4.62 6.21 33.05
CA ARG A 114 3.21 5.84 33.26
C ARG A 114 2.26 7.02 33.06
N SER A 115 2.53 8.15 33.72
CA SER A 115 1.71 9.35 33.60
C SER A 115 1.77 9.94 32.18
N ALA A 116 2.95 9.86 31.54
CA ALA A 116 3.11 10.34 30.19
C ALA A 116 2.35 9.47 29.17
N ILE A 117 2.33 8.14 29.33
CA ILE A 117 1.53 7.24 28.49
C ILE A 117 0.03 7.46 28.69
N GLU A 118 -0.45 7.66 29.92
CA GLU A 118 -1.87 7.96 30.20
C GLU A 118 -2.29 9.30 29.57
N GLN A 119 -1.43 10.31 29.62
CA GLN A 119 -1.69 11.59 28.94
C GLN A 119 -1.66 11.44 27.42
N LEU A 120 -0.74 10.63 26.88
CA LEU A 120 -0.62 10.35 25.45
C LEU A 120 -1.83 9.56 24.92
N GLU A 121 -2.45 8.70 25.75
CA GLU A 121 -3.74 8.07 25.46
C GLU A 121 -4.84 9.12 25.26
N GLY A 122 -4.90 10.13 26.13
CA GLY A 122 -5.84 11.25 26.00
C GLY A 122 -5.61 12.06 24.73
N VAL A 123 -4.35 12.31 24.37
CA VAL A 123 -3.97 13.00 23.14
C VAL A 123 -4.42 12.23 21.90
N ILE A 124 -4.23 10.91 21.87
CA ILE A 124 -4.69 10.04 20.78
C ILE A 124 -6.21 10.10 20.64
N LYS A 125 -6.95 10.08 21.75
CA LYS A 125 -8.41 10.20 21.74
C LYS A 125 -8.86 11.54 21.13
N HIS A 126 -8.20 12.64 21.49
CA HIS A 126 -8.49 13.97 20.94
C HIS A 126 -8.19 14.04 19.44
N ILE A 127 -7.06 13.47 18.98
CA ILE A 127 -6.77 13.36 17.54
C ILE A 127 -7.87 12.55 16.83
N GLY A 128 -8.35 11.47 17.46
CA GLY A 128 -9.50 10.71 16.96
C GLY A 128 -10.77 11.56 16.82
N GLU A 129 -11.03 12.49 17.74
CA GLU A 129 -12.14 13.45 17.68
C GLU A 129 -11.99 14.48 16.56
N ASP A 130 -10.79 15.05 16.42
CA ASP A 130 -10.44 15.97 15.33
C ASP A 130 -10.62 15.31 13.96
N LEU A 131 -10.11 14.09 13.78
CA LEU A 131 -10.28 13.30 12.56
C LEU A 131 -11.76 12.98 12.27
N GLY A 132 -12.55 12.73 13.31
CA GLY A 132 -13.98 12.45 13.17
C GLY A 132 -14.82 13.68 12.83
N SER A 133 -14.24 14.87 12.95
CA SER A 133 -14.89 16.13 12.63
C SER A 133 -14.66 16.57 11.18
N ILE A 134 -13.87 15.81 10.40
CA ILE A 134 -13.66 16.03 8.97
C ILE A 134 -14.96 15.69 8.20
N PRO A 135 -15.61 16.66 7.54
CA PRO A 135 -16.85 16.43 6.80
C PRO A 135 -16.65 15.52 5.59
N SER A 136 -17.65 14.66 5.28
CA SER A 136 -17.66 13.78 4.10
C SER A 136 -17.42 14.52 2.78
N SER A 137 -17.79 15.80 2.70
CA SER A 137 -17.56 16.65 1.52
C SER A 137 -16.09 16.94 1.23
N MET A 138 -15.17 16.66 2.15
CA MET A 138 -13.72 16.88 1.98
C MET A 138 -13.01 15.72 1.27
N TYR A 139 -13.58 14.51 1.27
CA TYR A 139 -12.97 13.33 0.64
C TYR A 139 -13.24 13.21 -0.86
N GLY A 140 -14.08 14.09 -1.43
CA GLY A 140 -14.42 14.06 -2.85
C GLY A 140 -15.01 12.70 -3.28
N ASN A 141 -14.41 12.06 -4.28
CA ASN A 141 -14.78 10.72 -4.76
C ASN A 141 -13.92 9.59 -4.16
N GLN A 142 -13.09 9.86 -3.14
CA GLN A 142 -12.19 8.87 -2.52
C GLN A 142 -12.90 8.13 -1.38
N GLU A 143 -13.79 7.21 -1.72
CA GLU A 143 -14.52 6.37 -0.76
C GLU A 143 -13.58 5.58 0.17
N SER A 144 -12.41 5.16 -0.33
CA SER A 144 -11.39 4.46 0.46
C SER A 144 -10.75 5.34 1.54
N LEU A 145 -10.53 6.63 1.26
CA LEU A 145 -9.96 7.57 2.22
C LEU A 145 -10.96 7.88 3.33
N GLU A 146 -12.24 8.10 2.99
CA GLU A 146 -13.30 8.33 3.97
C GLU A 146 -13.44 7.12 4.93
N ILE A 147 -13.42 5.91 4.39
CA ILE A 147 -13.45 4.68 5.20
C ILE A 147 -12.22 4.57 6.12
N ALA A 148 -11.02 4.87 5.60
CA ALA A 148 -9.79 4.83 6.39
C ALA A 148 -9.79 5.88 7.52
N VAL A 149 -10.20 7.13 7.25
CA VAL A 149 -10.24 8.20 8.25
C VAL A 149 -11.30 7.93 9.32
N THR A 150 -12.50 7.48 8.91
CA THR A 150 -13.57 7.14 9.86
C THR A 150 -13.19 5.95 10.74
N SER A 151 -12.51 4.95 10.19
CA SER A 151 -12.01 3.82 10.95
C SER A 151 -10.89 4.22 11.91
N LEU A 152 -9.89 4.98 11.44
CA LEU A 152 -8.82 5.53 12.27
C LEU A 152 -9.38 6.38 13.42
N SER A 153 -10.34 7.27 13.15
CA SER A 153 -11.03 8.06 14.17
C SER A 153 -11.64 7.17 15.26
N LYS A 154 -12.35 6.10 14.87
CA LYS A 154 -12.98 5.16 15.79
C LYS A 154 -11.97 4.37 16.61
N GLU A 155 -10.87 3.93 16.00
CA GLU A 155 -9.79 3.22 16.69
C GLU A 155 -9.07 4.11 17.71
N MET A 156 -8.76 5.35 17.33
CA MET A 156 -8.09 6.30 18.21
C MET A 156 -8.98 6.71 19.39
N LYS A 157 -10.29 6.90 19.16
CA LYS A 157 -11.28 7.15 20.23
C LYS A 157 -11.40 5.99 21.22
N SER A 158 -11.24 4.75 20.74
CA SER A 158 -11.36 3.53 21.55
C SER A 158 -10.03 3.01 22.09
N VAL A 159 -8.93 3.77 21.94
CA VAL A 159 -7.61 3.34 22.38
C VAL A 159 -7.57 3.18 23.90
N HIS A 160 -6.96 2.08 24.36
CA HIS A 160 -6.68 1.80 25.77
C HIS A 160 -5.29 1.21 25.86
N ILE A 161 -4.39 1.85 26.62
CA ILE A 161 -2.99 1.46 26.74
C ILE A 161 -2.76 0.88 28.14
N LYS A 162 -2.67 -0.46 28.25
CA LYS A 162 -2.36 -1.11 29.53
C LYS A 162 -0.88 -0.93 29.87
N VAL A 163 -0.58 -0.27 31.00
CA VAL A 163 0.77 -0.19 31.55
C VAL A 163 1.01 -1.41 32.45
N THR A 164 1.66 -2.45 31.91
CA THR A 164 2.05 -3.64 32.67
C THR A 164 3.19 -3.30 33.63
N GLN A 165 3.06 -3.66 34.91
CA GLN A 165 4.10 -3.44 35.92
C GLN A 165 5.39 -4.18 35.54
N ILE A 166 6.53 -3.49 35.58
CA ILE A 166 7.82 -4.15 35.82
C ILE A 166 7.91 -4.32 37.33
N SER A 167 7.47 -5.47 37.83
CA SER A 167 7.77 -5.94 39.18
C SER A 167 8.02 -7.44 39.10
N GLN A 168 9.09 -7.85 39.78
CA GLN A 168 9.79 -9.11 39.64
C GLN A 168 8.89 -10.34 39.84
N THR A 169 9.13 -11.35 38.99
CA THR A 169 8.90 -12.78 39.22
C THR A 169 7.46 -13.23 39.52
N GLN A 170 6.76 -13.78 38.51
CA GLN A 170 5.97 -15.02 38.63
C GLN A 170 5.54 -15.57 37.25
N LEU A 171 5.41 -16.90 37.18
CA LEU A 171 5.20 -17.76 36.01
C LEU A 171 4.00 -17.37 35.13
N PRO A 172 4.00 -17.76 33.83
CA PRO A 172 2.90 -17.43 32.92
C PRO A 172 1.63 -18.22 33.28
N GLU A 173 0.57 -17.50 33.61
CA GLU A 173 -0.80 -18.02 33.58
C GLU A 173 -1.19 -18.31 32.12
N LYS A 174 -1.57 -19.57 31.87
CA LYS A 174 -2.29 -19.99 30.67
C LYS A 174 -3.59 -19.21 30.60
N ASN A 175 -3.69 -18.26 29.67
CA ASN A 175 -4.99 -17.85 29.16
C ASN A 175 -5.44 -18.90 28.15
N GLU A 176 -6.39 -19.73 28.59
CA GLU A 176 -7.21 -20.57 27.74
C GLU A 176 -7.88 -19.68 26.69
N LEU A 177 -7.45 -19.82 25.43
CA LEU A 177 -8.30 -19.42 24.30
C LEU A 177 -9.45 -20.42 24.25
N GLU A 178 -10.66 -19.97 24.59
CA GLU A 178 -11.86 -20.67 24.16
C GLU A 178 -11.87 -20.74 22.61
N PRO A 179 -12.03 -21.93 22.01
CA PRO A 179 -12.12 -22.05 20.57
C PRO A 179 -13.53 -21.61 20.14
N GLN A 180 -13.65 -20.41 19.60
CA GLN A 180 -14.81 -20.07 18.77
C GLN A 180 -14.50 -20.47 17.33
N THR A 181 -14.89 -21.71 17.01
CA THR A 181 -14.94 -22.27 15.66
C THR A 181 -15.90 -21.45 14.79
N GLU A 182 -15.35 -20.84 13.74
CA GLU A 182 -16.14 -20.31 12.63
C GLU A 182 -16.64 -21.50 11.80
N THR A 183 -17.96 -21.62 11.65
CA THR A 183 -18.69 -22.76 11.05
C THR A 183 -18.61 -22.85 9.52
N ASP A 184 -17.74 -22.06 8.87
CA ASP A 184 -17.69 -21.90 7.41
C ASP A 184 -16.76 -22.90 6.69
N LEU A 185 -16.18 -23.85 7.42
CA LEU A 185 -15.41 -24.96 6.87
C LEU A 185 -16.20 -26.26 7.03
N TYR A 186 -16.51 -26.92 5.91
CA TYR A 186 -17.10 -28.26 5.96
C TYR A 186 -16.12 -29.23 6.63
N SER A 187 -16.58 -29.95 7.65
CA SER A 187 -15.90 -31.17 8.09
C SER A 187 -16.15 -32.23 7.02
N ILE A 188 -15.11 -32.67 6.32
CA ILE A 188 -15.22 -33.87 5.48
C ILE A 188 -15.40 -35.05 6.44
N SER A 189 -16.64 -35.49 6.62
CA SER A 189 -16.94 -36.77 7.25
C SER A 189 -16.59 -37.87 6.28
N SER A 190 -15.40 -38.46 6.45
CA SER A 190 -15.06 -39.76 5.86
C SER A 190 -15.74 -40.85 6.67
N GLU A 191 -17.02 -41.08 6.41
CA GLU A 191 -17.75 -42.26 6.90
C GLU A 191 -18.44 -42.92 5.71
N ASP A 192 -17.66 -43.77 5.05
CA ASP A 192 -18.01 -45.14 4.67
C ASP A 192 -16.96 -45.64 3.69
N TYR A 193 -16.04 -46.48 4.18
CA TYR A 193 -15.42 -47.64 3.51
C TYR A 193 -14.30 -48.17 4.43
N MET A 194 -14.61 -49.23 5.20
CA MET A 194 -13.60 -50.22 5.61
C MET A 194 -13.10 -50.92 4.32
N GLU A 195 -11.85 -51.36 4.17
CA GLU A 195 -11.23 -52.37 5.01
C GLU A 195 -9.71 -52.52 4.73
N SER A 196 -8.96 -52.75 5.83
CA SER A 196 -7.66 -53.45 5.92
C SER A 196 -6.40 -52.87 5.26
N VAL A 197 -5.47 -52.36 6.08
CA VAL A 197 -4.10 -52.92 6.17
C VAL A 197 -3.62 -52.78 7.62
N GLN A 198 -3.04 -53.87 8.11
CA GLN A 198 -2.67 -54.11 9.50
C GLN A 198 -1.51 -53.22 10.00
N SER A 199 -1.67 -52.86 11.27
CA SER A 199 -0.68 -52.27 12.17
C SER A 199 0.69 -52.97 12.13
N SER A 200 1.76 -52.18 12.02
CA SER A 200 2.96 -52.46 12.79
C SER A 200 3.71 -51.16 13.16
N GLY A 201 3.90 -50.95 14.47
CA GLY A 201 5.13 -50.41 15.04
C GLY A 201 5.28 -48.89 15.16
N ILE A 202 4.77 -48.32 16.26
CA ILE A 202 5.34 -47.10 16.85
C ILE A 202 6.75 -47.41 17.35
N ALA A 203 7.73 -46.59 16.96
CA ALA A 203 8.90 -46.31 17.79
C ALA A 203 9.32 -44.85 17.61
N ARG A 204 9.11 -44.06 18.67
CA ARG A 204 9.76 -42.76 18.90
C ARG A 204 11.27 -42.97 19.06
N LEU A 205 12.08 -42.03 18.56
CA LEU A 205 13.32 -41.59 19.23
C LEU A 205 13.78 -40.23 18.68
N ASN A 206 14.19 -39.36 19.61
CA ASN A 206 14.74 -38.03 19.40
C ASN A 206 16.25 -38.09 19.09
N GLN A 207 16.71 -37.04 18.38
CA GLN A 207 18.07 -36.45 18.33
C GLN A 207 19.24 -37.28 17.76
N VAL A 208 19.98 -36.68 16.80
CA VAL A 208 21.39 -36.25 16.91
C VAL A 208 21.84 -35.61 15.57
N GLU A 209 22.72 -34.61 15.68
CA GLU A 209 23.36 -33.83 14.62
C GLU A 209 24.42 -34.59 13.78
N GLN A 210 24.68 -34.03 12.58
CA GLN A 210 25.98 -33.84 11.92
C GLN A 210 26.62 -34.89 10.96
N PHE A 211 27.18 -34.32 9.87
CA PHE A 211 28.06 -34.82 8.79
C PHE A 211 27.43 -35.69 7.69
N GLY A 212 27.74 -35.53 6.39
CA GLY A 212 28.76 -34.76 5.69
C GLY A 212 28.62 -34.91 4.15
N SER A 213 29.38 -34.07 3.44
CA SER A 213 29.35 -33.72 2.00
C SER A 213 29.40 -34.84 0.95
N ILE A 214 28.82 -34.56 -0.23
CA ILE A 214 29.45 -34.83 -1.54
C ILE A 214 29.32 -33.61 -2.46
N ASN A 215 30.44 -33.33 -3.11
CA ASN A 215 30.87 -32.16 -3.87
C ASN A 215 30.46 -32.25 -5.36
N ARG A 216 30.18 -31.12 -6.04
CA ARG A 216 30.66 -30.84 -7.43
C ARG A 216 30.48 -29.36 -7.86
N LYS A 217 31.57 -28.63 -7.65
CA LYS A 217 32.15 -27.45 -8.35
C LYS A 217 31.41 -26.81 -9.55
N GLY A 218 31.28 -25.49 -9.46
CA GLY A 218 31.45 -24.52 -10.54
C GLY A 218 31.99 -23.19 -9.99
N LYS A 219 33.28 -22.89 -10.23
CA LYS A 219 34.05 -21.74 -9.69
C LYS A 219 33.66 -20.42 -10.36
N TRP A 220 33.43 -19.38 -9.57
CA TRP A 220 33.93 -18.01 -9.86
C TRP A 220 34.70 -17.53 -8.63
N SER A 221 35.94 -17.10 -8.84
CA SER A 221 36.94 -16.88 -7.80
C SER A 221 36.86 -15.45 -7.27
N GLN A 222 36.58 -15.25 -5.98
CA GLN A 222 36.86 -14.00 -5.29
C GLN A 222 38.23 -14.07 -4.62
N ARG A 223 39.11 -13.13 -4.98
CA ARG A 223 40.31 -12.79 -4.21
C ARG A 223 39.91 -11.72 -3.20
N HIS A 224 39.95 -12.05 -1.91
CA HIS A 224 39.97 -11.06 -0.84
C HIS A 224 41.38 -10.47 -0.72
N GLY A 225 41.47 -9.15 -0.88
CA GLY A 225 42.57 -8.33 -0.40
C GLY A 225 41.96 -7.18 0.40
N SER A 226 42.10 -7.23 1.72
CA SER A 226 41.64 -6.20 2.64
C SER A 226 42.47 -4.92 2.53
N SER A 227 41.82 -3.79 2.31
CA SER A 227 42.08 -2.51 3.00
C SER A 227 41.27 -1.37 2.39
N GLY A 228 40.55 -0.64 3.24
CA GLY A 228 40.29 0.78 3.02
C GLY A 228 38.87 1.16 2.58
N SER A 229 38.13 1.75 3.52
CA SER A 229 36.98 2.65 3.32
C SER A 229 35.63 2.01 3.00
N SER A 230 34.99 1.44 4.02
CA SER A 230 33.52 1.36 4.07
C SER A 230 32.96 2.77 4.11
N THR A 231 32.36 3.20 3.00
CA THR A 231 31.41 4.31 3.00
C THR A 231 30.25 3.95 3.92
N ASN A 232 30.10 4.72 4.99
CA ASN A 232 28.93 4.70 5.86
C ASN A 232 27.67 4.89 4.98
N PHE A 233 26.83 3.86 4.90
CA PHE A 233 25.43 4.03 4.51
C PHE A 233 24.75 4.75 5.68
N PRO A 234 24.19 5.95 5.51
CA PRO A 234 23.40 6.56 6.56
C PRO A 234 22.17 5.68 6.79
N GLN A 235 21.92 5.32 8.04
CA GLN A 235 20.63 4.78 8.46
C GLN A 235 19.56 5.80 8.05
N VAL A 236 18.81 5.48 7.00
CA VAL A 236 17.71 6.32 6.50
C VAL A 236 16.58 6.22 7.52
N THR A 237 16.47 7.29 8.30
CA THR A 237 15.37 7.65 9.20
C THR A 237 14.00 7.36 8.57
N GLN A 238 13.09 6.72 9.31
CA GLN A 238 11.66 6.58 8.98
C GLN A 238 11.03 7.97 8.79
N TYR A 239 11.00 8.46 7.55
CA TYR A 239 10.33 9.71 7.23
C TYR A 239 9.74 9.68 5.82
N MET A 240 8.48 10.11 5.69
CA MET A 240 7.94 10.56 4.41
C MET A 240 8.31 12.02 4.24
N GLU A 241 9.17 12.31 3.27
CA GLU A 241 9.62 13.67 3.00
C GLU A 241 8.46 14.56 2.57
N PRO A 242 8.44 15.83 3.02
CA PRO A 242 7.34 16.71 2.77
C PRO A 242 7.34 17.11 1.30
N GLU A 243 6.19 17.55 0.81
CA GLU A 243 6.07 18.04 -0.56
C GLU A 243 6.74 19.42 -0.66
N TYR A 244 7.77 19.54 -1.48
CA TYR A 244 8.48 20.80 -1.68
C TYR A 244 7.73 21.68 -2.68
N GLU A 245 7.54 22.98 -2.36
CA GLU A 245 6.83 23.93 -3.23
C GLU A 245 7.42 23.99 -4.65
N THR A 246 8.74 23.78 -4.79
CA THR A 246 9.45 23.76 -6.07
C THR A 246 9.05 22.60 -6.98
N PHE A 247 8.38 21.57 -6.46
CA PHE A 247 7.93 20.42 -7.23
C PHE A 247 6.59 20.67 -7.91
N PHE A 248 5.83 21.68 -7.45
CA PHE A 248 4.52 21.99 -7.98
C PHE A 248 4.59 22.80 -9.26
N CYS A 249 3.83 22.38 -10.26
CA CYS A 249 3.60 23.16 -11.45
C CYS A 249 2.73 24.39 -11.10
N PRO A 250 3.16 25.63 -11.41
CA PRO A 250 2.38 26.81 -11.09
C PRO A 250 1.01 26.89 -11.78
N LEU A 251 0.84 26.17 -12.91
CA LEU A 251 -0.43 26.11 -13.66
C LEU A 251 -1.40 25.07 -13.09
N THR A 252 -0.95 23.83 -12.89
CA THR A 252 -1.83 22.72 -12.46
C THR A 252 -1.98 22.64 -10.95
N LYS A 253 -1.07 23.27 -10.19
CA LYS A 253 -0.97 23.14 -8.73
C LYS A 253 -0.77 21.69 -8.27
N SER A 254 -0.18 20.86 -9.13
CA SER A 254 0.17 19.46 -8.84
C SER A 254 1.68 19.24 -8.99
N ILE A 255 2.21 18.21 -8.31
CA ILE A 255 3.60 17.78 -8.47
C ILE A 255 3.85 17.44 -9.95
N MET A 256 4.96 17.93 -10.49
CA MET A 256 5.37 17.69 -11.87
C MET A 256 5.85 16.26 -12.07
N ASP A 257 5.48 15.65 -13.20
CA ASP A 257 6.03 14.37 -13.69
C ASP A 257 7.06 14.62 -14.80
N ASP A 258 6.85 15.66 -15.62
CA ASP A 258 7.75 16.06 -16.69
C ASP A 258 8.03 17.57 -16.62
N PRO A 259 8.88 18.01 -15.67
CA PRO A 259 9.17 19.41 -15.46
C PRO A 259 9.95 20.00 -16.65
N VAL A 260 9.42 21.07 -17.23
CA VAL A 260 10.04 21.83 -18.32
C VAL A 260 10.22 23.30 -17.95
N THR A 261 11.42 23.81 -18.12
CA THR A 261 11.77 25.20 -17.83
C THR A 261 11.63 26.06 -19.08
N THR A 262 10.88 27.15 -18.94
CA THR A 262 10.68 28.17 -19.98
C THR A 262 11.83 29.18 -20.00
N GLU A 263 11.90 30.01 -21.04
CA GLU A 263 12.89 31.10 -21.13
C GLU A 263 12.82 32.10 -19.95
N SER A 264 11.66 32.20 -19.30
CA SER A 264 11.46 33.03 -18.11
C SER A 264 12.08 32.45 -16.83
N GLY A 265 12.67 31.25 -16.89
CA GLY A 265 13.24 30.54 -15.74
C GLY A 265 12.23 29.80 -14.86
N VAL A 266 10.93 29.92 -15.16
CA VAL A 266 9.87 29.18 -14.44
C VAL A 266 9.69 27.80 -15.05
N THR A 267 9.50 26.81 -14.18
CA THR A 267 9.30 25.39 -14.54
C THR A 267 7.83 25.01 -14.40
N TYR A 268 7.33 24.27 -15.39
CA TYR A 268 5.94 23.82 -15.48
C TYR A 268 5.89 22.34 -15.84
N GLU A 269 4.76 21.69 -15.59
CA GLU A 269 4.44 20.41 -16.20
C GLU A 269 4.33 20.57 -17.72
N ARG A 270 4.97 19.68 -18.49
CA ARG A 270 5.04 19.77 -19.95
C ARG A 270 3.66 19.89 -20.58
N LYS A 271 2.73 19.00 -20.23
CA LYS A 271 1.38 19.00 -20.83
C LYS A 271 0.68 20.34 -20.59
N ALA A 272 0.75 20.84 -19.36
CA ALA A 272 0.07 22.07 -18.96
C ALA A 272 0.61 23.31 -19.69
N ILE A 273 1.94 23.42 -19.84
CA ILE A 273 2.52 24.56 -20.55
C ILE A 273 2.32 24.46 -22.08
N THR A 274 2.28 23.24 -22.63
CA THR A 274 1.95 23.03 -24.04
C THR A 274 0.52 23.46 -24.34
N GLU A 275 -0.45 23.03 -23.52
CA GLU A 275 -1.85 23.48 -23.62
C GLU A 275 -1.99 25.01 -23.45
N TRP A 276 -1.17 25.61 -22.57
CA TRP A 276 -1.12 27.06 -22.44
C TRP A 276 -0.65 27.75 -23.73
N TYR A 277 0.37 27.21 -24.41
CA TYR A 277 0.86 27.75 -25.67
C TYR A 277 -0.15 27.65 -26.81
N GLU A 278 -0.98 26.61 -26.81
CA GLU A 278 -2.00 26.39 -27.83
C GLU A 278 -3.15 27.40 -27.77
N LYS A 279 -3.36 28.08 -26.63
CA LYS A 279 -4.38 29.13 -26.48
C LYS A 279 -4.07 30.42 -27.24
N PHE A 280 -2.83 30.60 -27.71
CA PHE A 280 -2.41 31.82 -28.42
C PHE A 280 -2.29 31.56 -29.93
N GLU A 281 -3.03 32.34 -30.72
CA GLU A 281 -3.01 32.25 -32.19
C GLU A 281 -1.64 32.60 -32.77
N SER A 282 -0.99 33.65 -32.24
CA SER A 282 0.36 34.05 -32.65
C SER A 282 1.42 33.60 -31.63
N PRO A 283 2.56 33.04 -32.08
CA PRO A 283 3.70 32.72 -31.22
C PRO A 283 4.28 33.94 -30.48
N SER A 284 4.10 35.16 -31.01
CA SER A 284 4.63 36.42 -30.45
C SER A 284 3.86 36.95 -29.23
N ASP A 285 2.68 36.40 -28.97
CA ASP A 285 1.75 36.90 -27.97
C ASP A 285 1.73 36.03 -26.71
N VAL A 286 2.47 34.91 -26.74
CA VAL A 286 2.59 33.99 -25.61
C VAL A 286 3.32 34.70 -24.46
N VAL A 287 2.68 34.70 -23.30
CA VAL A 287 3.26 35.21 -22.04
C VAL A 287 3.43 34.09 -21.05
N CYS A 288 4.45 34.21 -20.19
CA CYS A 288 4.63 33.34 -19.05
C CYS A 288 3.46 33.52 -18.07
N PRO A 289 2.73 32.45 -17.72
CA PRO A 289 1.58 32.53 -16.82
C PRO A 289 1.91 33.11 -15.44
N GLN A 290 3.14 32.89 -14.96
CA GLN A 290 3.55 33.29 -13.61
C GLN A 290 4.19 34.69 -13.58
N THR A 291 5.07 34.99 -14.53
CA THR A 291 5.84 36.25 -14.53
C THR A 291 5.26 37.33 -15.43
N GLY A 292 4.31 36.98 -16.31
CA GLY A 292 3.77 37.89 -17.33
C GLY A 292 4.75 38.26 -18.44
N GLN A 293 5.98 37.72 -18.42
CA GLN A 293 7.00 38.02 -19.43
C GLN A 293 6.63 37.41 -20.78
N LYS A 294 6.83 38.14 -21.88
CA LYS A 294 6.68 37.59 -23.24
C LYS A 294 7.73 36.51 -23.49
N LEU A 295 7.27 35.35 -23.92
CA LEU A 295 8.14 34.23 -24.30
C LEU A 295 8.48 34.37 -25.78
N VAL A 296 9.77 34.46 -26.11
CA VAL A 296 10.23 34.71 -27.49
C VAL A 296 10.08 33.44 -28.33
N LYS A 297 10.17 32.27 -27.69
CA LYS A 297 9.97 30.97 -28.33
C LYS A 297 9.06 30.09 -27.47
N ARG A 298 8.27 29.23 -28.14
CA ARG A 298 7.59 28.08 -27.50
C ARG A 298 8.56 26.95 -27.12
N ALA A 299 9.84 27.27 -26.93
CA ALA A 299 10.86 26.30 -26.60
C ALA A 299 10.91 26.16 -25.08
N SER A 300 10.57 24.96 -24.58
CA SER A 300 10.79 24.58 -23.20
C SER A 300 11.87 23.51 -23.14
N SER A 301 12.80 23.65 -22.20
CA SER A 301 13.87 22.68 -21.98
C SER A 301 13.48 21.74 -20.84
N THR A 302 13.64 20.44 -21.02
CA THR A 302 13.37 19.49 -19.94
C THR A 302 14.34 19.74 -18.79
N ASN A 303 13.80 19.97 -17.59
CA ASN A 303 14.60 20.11 -16.39
C ASN A 303 14.92 18.72 -15.83
N MET A 304 15.94 18.08 -16.41
CA MET A 304 16.35 16.72 -16.04
C MET A 304 16.75 16.60 -14.57
N ALA A 305 17.37 17.64 -14.00
CA ALA A 305 17.77 17.67 -12.60
C ALA A 305 16.54 17.65 -11.68
N LEU A 306 15.59 18.57 -11.90
CA LEU A 306 14.36 18.61 -11.11
C LEU A 306 13.52 17.34 -11.29
N LYS A 307 13.46 16.80 -12.50
CA LYS A 307 12.78 15.53 -12.77
C LYS A 307 13.37 14.40 -11.92
N ALA A 308 14.70 14.24 -11.94
CA ALA A 308 15.37 13.22 -11.16
C ALA A 308 15.17 13.42 -9.65
N THR A 309 15.23 14.66 -9.16
CA THR A 309 14.99 14.96 -7.73
C THR A 309 13.55 14.64 -7.31
N ILE A 310 12.55 14.95 -8.14
CA ILE A 310 11.15 14.59 -7.86
C ILE A 310 10.97 13.07 -7.87
N GLU A 311 11.56 12.37 -8.84
CA GLU A 311 11.51 10.91 -8.92
C GLU A 311 12.14 10.24 -7.70
N GLU A 312 13.33 10.67 -7.29
CA GLU A 312 14.00 10.17 -6.08
C GLU A 312 13.18 10.44 -4.82
N TRP A 313 12.58 11.62 -4.71
CA TRP A 313 11.68 11.95 -3.62
C TRP A 313 10.44 11.03 -3.57
N LYS A 314 9.81 10.77 -4.73
CA LYS A 314 8.68 9.83 -4.82
C LYS A 314 9.09 8.43 -4.37
N GLU A 315 10.25 7.94 -4.81
CA GLU A 315 10.75 6.60 -4.46
C GLU A 315 11.03 6.45 -2.96
N ARG A 316 11.68 7.44 -2.36
CA ARG A 316 11.93 7.46 -0.90
C ARG A 316 10.62 7.49 -0.11
N ASN A 317 9.63 8.25 -0.55
CA ASN A 317 8.32 8.32 0.10
C ASN A 317 7.52 7.03 -0.06
N GLU A 318 7.55 6.39 -1.22
CA GLU A 318 6.94 5.06 -1.41
C GLU A 318 7.62 4.01 -0.52
N MET A 319 8.96 4.05 -0.41
CA MET A 319 9.69 3.16 0.50
C MET A 319 9.34 3.40 1.96
N ALA A 320 9.21 4.65 2.38
CA ALA A 320 8.76 5.00 3.73
C ALA A 320 7.35 4.44 4.01
N ARG A 321 6.43 4.54 3.03
CA ARG A 321 5.08 3.94 3.13
C ARG A 321 5.10 2.44 3.33
N ILE A 322 5.83 1.72 2.48
CA ILE A 322 5.97 0.27 2.59
C ILE A 322 6.51 -0.13 3.98
N LYS A 323 7.51 0.59 4.49
CA LYS A 323 8.08 0.33 5.82
C LYS A 323 7.07 0.51 6.94
N VAL A 324 6.13 1.44 6.81
CA VAL A 324 5.11 1.62 7.85
C VAL A 324 3.97 0.63 7.71
N ASP A 325 3.53 0.31 6.50
CA ASP A 325 2.59 -0.80 6.32
C ASP A 325 3.17 -2.09 6.91
N ARG A 326 4.47 -2.33 6.73
CA ARG A 326 5.19 -3.42 7.41
C ARG A 326 5.07 -3.33 8.93
N ALA A 327 5.29 -2.15 9.51
CA ALA A 327 5.22 -1.96 10.96
C ALA A 327 3.79 -2.16 11.48
N ALA A 328 2.78 -1.67 10.75
CA ALA A 328 1.36 -1.84 11.04
C ALA A 328 0.96 -3.32 11.00
N LEU A 329 1.38 -4.05 9.96
CA LEU A 329 1.18 -5.50 9.85
C LEU A 329 1.91 -6.27 10.96
N SER A 330 3.13 -5.85 11.33
CA SER A 330 3.91 -6.54 12.38
C SER A 330 3.34 -6.35 13.78
N ARG A 331 2.66 -5.23 14.02
CA ARG A 331 2.15 -4.81 15.35
C ARG A 331 0.64 -4.64 15.38
N ALA A 332 -0.04 -5.26 14.43
CA ALA A 332 -1.46 -5.14 14.23
C ALA A 332 -2.24 -5.34 15.53
N SER A 333 -2.97 -4.30 15.94
CA SER A 333 -3.82 -4.34 17.14
C SER A 333 -5.32 -4.37 16.83
N SER A 334 -5.68 -4.22 15.57
CA SER A 334 -7.06 -4.18 15.07
C SER A 334 -7.13 -4.70 13.64
N GLU A 335 -8.32 -5.16 13.24
CA GLU A 335 -8.58 -5.71 11.90
C GLU A 335 -8.55 -4.61 10.83
N SER A 336 -9.03 -3.40 11.14
CA SER A 336 -8.98 -2.26 10.21
C SER A 336 -7.56 -1.80 9.92
N MET A 337 -6.67 -1.75 10.93
CA MET A 337 -5.26 -1.44 10.71
C MET A 337 -4.61 -2.42 9.73
N VAL A 338 -4.91 -3.72 9.85
CA VAL A 338 -4.40 -4.74 8.92
C VAL A 338 -4.97 -4.53 7.53
N PHE A 339 -6.29 -4.37 7.43
CA PHE A 339 -6.97 -4.22 6.16
C PHE A 339 -6.49 -2.98 5.39
N GLU A 340 -6.34 -1.85 6.06
CA GLU A 340 -5.82 -0.60 5.48
C GLU A 340 -4.37 -0.76 5.00
N ALA A 341 -3.49 -1.34 5.81
CA ALA A 341 -2.10 -1.56 5.41
C ALA A 341 -2.00 -2.50 4.19
N LEU A 342 -2.82 -3.56 4.14
CA LEU A 342 -2.87 -4.45 2.97
C LEU A 342 -3.36 -3.71 1.72
N LYS A 343 -4.39 -2.85 1.86
CA LYS A 343 -4.91 -2.05 0.75
C LYS A 343 -3.92 -0.98 0.29
N ASP A 344 -3.18 -0.35 1.19
CA ASP A 344 -2.15 0.62 0.82
C ASP A 344 -1.02 -0.03 0.03
N LEU A 345 -0.56 -1.20 0.47
CA LEU A 345 0.42 -2.00 -0.26
C LEU A 345 -0.07 -2.39 -1.66
N GLN A 346 -1.36 -2.76 -1.81
CA GLN A 346 -1.94 -3.02 -3.13
C GLN A 346 -1.86 -1.77 -4.04
N ILE A 347 -2.23 -0.60 -3.53
CA ILE A 347 -2.15 0.67 -4.27
C ILE A 347 -0.71 0.96 -4.69
N ILE A 348 0.26 0.76 -3.79
CA ILE A 348 1.69 0.96 -4.05
C ILE A 348 2.20 0.00 -5.14
N CYS A 349 1.78 -1.27 -5.10
CA CYS A 349 2.12 -2.27 -6.12
C CYS A 349 1.57 -1.92 -7.51
N HIS A 350 0.37 -1.35 -7.61
CA HIS A 350 -0.22 -0.97 -8.90
C HIS A 350 0.47 0.25 -9.55
N LYS A 351 1.14 1.10 -8.77
CA LYS A 351 1.82 2.30 -9.28
C LYS A 351 3.05 1.97 -10.13
N LYS A 352 3.90 1.05 -9.66
CA LYS A 352 5.18 0.70 -10.31
C LYS A 352 5.55 -0.76 -10.06
N HIS A 353 6.02 -1.44 -11.11
CA HIS A 353 6.53 -2.81 -11.00
C HIS A 353 7.68 -2.93 -9.98
N ASN A 354 8.60 -1.95 -9.92
CA ASN A 354 9.70 -1.95 -8.95
C ASN A 354 9.22 -2.04 -7.49
N ASN A 355 8.02 -1.54 -7.17
CA ASN A 355 7.48 -1.61 -5.82
C ASN A 355 7.11 -3.04 -5.41
N LYS A 356 6.68 -3.88 -6.37
CA LYS A 356 6.48 -5.31 -6.11
C LYS A 356 7.80 -5.98 -5.71
N LEU A 357 8.91 -5.68 -6.39
CA LEU A 357 10.24 -6.21 -6.05
C LEU A 357 10.71 -5.76 -4.65
N LEU A 358 10.44 -4.51 -4.29
CA LEU A 358 10.71 -3.99 -2.94
C LEU A 358 9.93 -4.76 -1.86
N ILE A 359 8.63 -5.00 -2.08
CA ILE A 359 7.80 -5.74 -1.12
C ILE A 359 8.25 -7.21 -1.04
N ARG A 360 8.53 -7.85 -2.17
CA ARG A 360 9.04 -9.24 -2.21
C ARG A 360 10.34 -9.42 -1.41
N SER A 361 11.25 -8.44 -1.44
CA SER A 361 12.58 -8.53 -0.83
C SER A 361 12.67 -8.11 0.65
N MET A 362 11.71 -7.33 1.16
CA MET A 362 11.75 -6.81 2.55
C MET A 362 11.12 -7.77 3.58
N ASP A 363 11.30 -9.09 3.50
CA ASP A 363 10.66 -10.08 4.40
C ASP A 363 9.15 -9.85 4.64
N MET A 364 8.46 -9.19 3.70
CA MET A 364 7.04 -8.85 3.84
C MET A 364 6.19 -10.07 3.58
N LEU A 365 6.60 -10.92 2.63
CA LEU A 365 5.83 -12.06 2.18
C LEU A 365 5.46 -13.04 3.32
N PRO A 366 6.39 -13.48 4.20
CA PRO A 366 6.02 -14.31 5.35
C PRO A 366 5.11 -13.57 6.35
N LEU A 367 5.23 -12.26 6.48
CA LEU A 367 4.36 -11.45 7.35
C LEU A 367 2.94 -11.38 6.78
N ILE A 368 2.81 -11.07 5.48
CA ILE A 368 1.54 -11.04 4.75
C ILE A 368 0.87 -12.41 4.81
N GLY A 369 1.62 -13.49 4.57
CA GLY A 369 1.10 -14.87 4.58
C GLY A 369 0.43 -15.28 5.90
N LYS A 370 0.84 -14.71 7.05
CA LYS A 370 0.19 -14.97 8.36
C LYS A 370 -1.27 -14.53 8.41
N PHE A 371 -1.64 -13.53 7.61
CA PHE A 371 -3.00 -13.00 7.57
C PHE A 371 -3.97 -13.84 6.74
N LEU A 372 -3.49 -14.90 6.08
CA LEU A 372 -4.37 -15.90 5.47
C LEU A 372 -5.22 -16.63 6.52
N GLU A 373 -4.72 -16.81 7.74
CA GLU A 373 -5.49 -17.47 8.82
C GLU A 373 -6.16 -16.47 9.76
N TYR A 374 -6.29 -15.21 9.34
CA TYR A 374 -6.93 -14.18 10.14
C TYR A 374 -8.44 -14.42 10.25
N LYS A 375 -9.04 -14.03 11.39
CA LYS A 375 -10.47 -14.26 11.66
C LYS A 375 -11.35 -13.52 10.65
N ASP A 376 -11.07 -12.25 10.41
CA ASP A 376 -11.84 -11.46 9.47
C ASP A 376 -11.66 -11.92 8.01
N ARG A 377 -12.79 -12.06 7.30
CA ARG A 377 -12.82 -12.52 5.90
C ARG A 377 -12.33 -11.47 4.91
N ASN A 378 -12.49 -10.18 5.21
CA ASN A 378 -12.03 -9.11 4.34
C ASN A 378 -10.50 -9.00 4.38
N VAL A 379 -9.91 -9.15 5.58
CA VAL A 379 -8.45 -9.28 5.75
C VAL A 379 -7.91 -10.47 4.96
N ARG A 380 -8.54 -11.65 5.07
CA ARG A 380 -8.16 -12.84 4.28
C ARG A 380 -8.22 -12.56 2.77
N CYS A 381 -9.31 -11.94 2.29
CA CYS A 381 -9.47 -11.59 0.88
C CYS A 381 -8.40 -10.59 0.40
N ALA A 382 -8.19 -9.50 1.15
CA ALA A 382 -7.17 -8.50 0.83
C ALA A 382 -5.74 -9.09 0.85
N THR A 383 -5.49 -10.05 1.75
CA THR A 383 -4.21 -10.77 1.80
C THR A 383 -4.00 -11.60 0.54
N LEU A 384 -5.02 -12.36 0.11
CA LEU A 384 -4.97 -13.16 -1.12
C LEU A 384 -4.79 -12.26 -2.36
N GLU A 385 -5.50 -11.14 -2.43
CA GLU A 385 -5.38 -10.16 -3.52
C GLU A 385 -3.96 -9.59 -3.61
N LEU A 386 -3.36 -9.23 -2.47
CA LEU A 386 -1.99 -8.72 -2.43
C LEU A 386 -0.98 -9.80 -2.85
N LEU A 387 -1.13 -11.04 -2.38
CA LEU A 387 -0.27 -12.15 -2.77
C LEU A 387 -0.39 -12.48 -4.25
N LEU A 388 -1.60 -12.41 -4.82
CA LEU A 388 -1.84 -12.57 -6.25
C LEU A 388 -1.10 -11.48 -7.04
N LEU A 389 -1.27 -10.21 -6.67
CA LEU A 389 -0.60 -9.08 -7.30
C LEU A 389 0.93 -9.18 -7.22
N LEU A 390 1.46 -9.74 -6.12
CA LEU A 390 2.89 -10.01 -5.96
C LEU A 390 3.36 -11.25 -6.69
N ALA A 391 2.49 -12.16 -7.13
CA ALA A 391 2.84 -13.32 -7.96
C ALA A 391 2.74 -13.00 -9.46
N GLU A 392 1.89 -12.04 -9.84
CA GLU A 392 1.82 -11.49 -11.20
C GLU A 392 3.17 -10.86 -11.55
N ASP A 393 3.79 -11.32 -12.66
CA ASP A 393 4.77 -10.64 -13.54
C ASP A 393 5.81 -11.63 -14.09
N ASP A 394 6.39 -12.44 -13.22
CA ASP A 394 7.54 -13.29 -13.52
C ASP A 394 7.52 -14.57 -12.66
N ASP A 395 8.33 -15.57 -12.99
CA ASP A 395 8.34 -16.84 -12.26
C ASP A 395 9.08 -16.74 -10.90
N GLU A 396 10.01 -15.80 -10.77
CA GLU A 396 10.72 -15.55 -9.50
C GLU A 396 9.74 -15.04 -8.42
N GLY A 397 8.84 -14.13 -8.80
CA GLY A 397 7.73 -13.64 -7.98
C GLY A 397 6.81 -14.75 -7.51
N LYS A 398 6.40 -15.64 -8.44
CA LYS A 398 5.58 -16.81 -8.11
C LYS A 398 6.29 -17.73 -7.11
N GLU A 399 7.58 -18.00 -7.31
CA GLU A 399 8.37 -18.83 -6.39
C GLU A 399 8.51 -18.18 -5.00
N MET A 400 8.82 -16.89 -4.94
CA MET A 400 8.91 -16.15 -3.68
C MET A 400 7.58 -16.18 -2.89
N VAL A 401 6.45 -15.96 -3.57
CA VAL A 401 5.13 -16.10 -2.96
C VAL A 401 4.89 -17.56 -2.51
N ALA A 402 5.15 -18.54 -3.36
CA ALA A 402 4.93 -19.95 -3.06
C ALA A 402 5.80 -20.51 -1.93
N MET A 403 6.98 -19.93 -1.66
CA MET A 403 7.85 -20.31 -0.55
C MET A 403 7.46 -19.66 0.77
N SER A 404 6.80 -18.50 0.72
CA SER A 404 6.38 -17.75 1.91
C SER A 404 4.98 -18.12 2.40
N VAL A 405 4.12 -18.62 1.51
CA VAL A 405 2.75 -19.03 1.83
C VAL A 405 2.64 -20.54 2.05
N ASN A 406 1.77 -20.94 2.97
CA ASN A 406 1.48 -22.34 3.23
C ASN A 406 0.37 -22.82 2.28
N MET A 407 0.75 -23.57 1.24
CA MET A 407 -0.17 -24.04 0.18
C MET A 407 -1.43 -24.77 0.70
N PRO A 408 -1.33 -25.69 1.69
CA PRO A 408 -2.51 -26.24 2.37
C PRO A 408 -3.56 -25.22 2.81
N ILE A 409 -3.16 -24.02 3.24
CA ILE A 409 -4.10 -22.97 3.65
C ILE A 409 -4.87 -22.44 2.44
N ILE A 410 -4.19 -22.18 1.33
CA ILE A 410 -4.81 -21.72 0.07
C ILE A 410 -5.80 -22.79 -0.44
N ILE A 411 -5.38 -24.06 -0.44
CA ILE A 411 -6.25 -25.19 -0.82
C ILE A 411 -7.49 -25.27 0.07
N ARG A 412 -7.34 -25.10 1.39
CA ARG A 412 -8.46 -25.09 2.35
C ARG A 412 -9.44 -23.93 2.06
N MET A 413 -8.93 -22.77 1.63
CA MET A 413 -9.77 -21.60 1.30
C MET A 413 -10.62 -21.80 0.04
N LEU A 414 -10.27 -22.74 -0.86
CA LEU A 414 -11.13 -23.11 -2.00
C LEU A 414 -12.49 -23.67 -1.55
N SER A 415 -12.54 -24.27 -0.35
CA SER A 415 -13.76 -24.81 0.24
C SER A 415 -14.55 -23.79 1.08
N ASN A 416 -14.15 -22.52 1.10
CA ASN A 416 -14.81 -21.48 1.89
C ASN A 416 -16.17 -21.09 1.30
N ASN A 417 -17.18 -20.85 2.14
CA ASN A 417 -18.51 -20.42 1.71
C ASN A 417 -18.53 -18.98 1.17
N HIS A 418 -17.57 -18.15 1.57
CA HIS A 418 -17.43 -16.77 1.12
C HIS A 418 -16.81 -16.70 -0.28
N GLN A 419 -17.65 -16.36 -1.26
CA GLN A 419 -17.31 -16.31 -2.69
C GLN A 419 -16.03 -15.51 -3.01
N PRO A 420 -15.84 -14.27 -2.50
CA PRO A 420 -14.61 -13.52 -2.75
C PRO A 420 -13.33 -14.24 -2.31
N VAL A 421 -13.35 -14.86 -1.11
CA VAL A 421 -12.16 -15.58 -0.60
C VAL A 421 -11.88 -16.80 -1.47
N LYS A 422 -12.91 -17.56 -1.84
CA LYS A 422 -12.79 -18.72 -2.73
C LYS A 422 -12.24 -18.33 -4.10
N HIS A 423 -12.85 -17.33 -4.74
CA HIS A 423 -12.48 -16.90 -6.10
C HIS A 423 -11.07 -16.33 -6.14
N THR A 424 -10.68 -15.49 -5.18
CA THR A 424 -9.31 -14.97 -5.11
C THR A 424 -8.30 -16.07 -4.80
N SER A 425 -8.66 -17.07 -3.99
CA SER A 425 -7.79 -18.24 -3.74
C SER A 425 -7.56 -19.07 -5.00
N LEU A 426 -8.61 -19.27 -5.82
CA LEU A 426 -8.48 -19.93 -7.12
C LEU A 426 -7.58 -19.13 -8.07
N LEU A 427 -7.76 -17.81 -8.14
CA LEU A 427 -6.93 -16.96 -8.99
C LEU A 427 -5.46 -17.00 -8.58
N LEU A 428 -5.17 -16.92 -7.28
CA LEU A 428 -3.81 -17.08 -6.76
C LEU A 428 -3.23 -18.45 -7.11
N LEU A 429 -3.99 -19.53 -6.90
CA LEU A 429 -3.53 -20.88 -7.21
C LEU A 429 -3.31 -21.08 -8.72
N LEU A 430 -4.18 -20.50 -9.55
CA LEU A 430 -4.04 -20.47 -11.00
C LEU A 430 -2.76 -19.74 -11.41
N GLU A 431 -2.51 -18.55 -10.87
CA GLU A 431 -1.28 -17.79 -11.17
C GLU A 431 -0.03 -18.59 -10.81
N LEU A 432 -0.01 -19.20 -9.62
CA LEU A 432 1.11 -20.02 -9.18
C LEU A 432 1.29 -21.28 -10.03
N SER A 433 0.19 -21.92 -10.45
CA SER A 433 0.22 -23.12 -11.31
C SER A 433 0.75 -22.86 -12.72
N ARG A 434 0.83 -21.60 -13.16
CA ARG A 434 1.48 -21.25 -14.44
C ARG A 434 2.99 -21.50 -14.40
N SER A 435 3.60 -21.56 -13.21
CA SER A 435 4.99 -21.95 -13.06
C SER A 435 5.13 -23.47 -12.97
N GLN A 436 5.87 -24.02 -13.93
CA GLN A 436 6.17 -25.44 -14.01
C GLN A 436 6.87 -25.98 -12.75
N SER A 437 7.73 -25.19 -12.10
CA SER A 437 8.44 -25.59 -10.87
C SER A 437 7.50 -25.73 -9.67
N LEU A 438 6.35 -25.06 -9.70
CA LEU A 438 5.36 -25.06 -8.61
C LEU A 438 4.27 -26.11 -8.80
N CYS A 439 4.04 -26.61 -10.02
CA CYS A 439 3.02 -27.61 -10.30
C CYS A 439 3.15 -28.84 -9.39
N GLU A 440 4.35 -29.42 -9.28
CA GLU A 440 4.56 -30.60 -8.42
C GLU A 440 4.22 -30.30 -6.95
N LYS A 441 4.64 -29.14 -6.44
CA LYS A 441 4.37 -28.69 -5.07
C LYS A 441 2.86 -28.52 -4.84
N ILE A 442 2.15 -27.89 -5.78
CA ILE A 442 0.70 -27.68 -5.69
C ILE A 442 -0.04 -29.01 -5.70
N GLY A 443 0.27 -29.89 -6.66
CA GLY A 443 -0.38 -31.20 -6.77
C GLY A 443 -0.05 -32.16 -5.63
N SER A 444 1.05 -31.95 -4.90
CA SER A 444 1.42 -32.75 -3.74
C SER A 444 0.58 -32.47 -2.49
N VAL A 445 -0.16 -31.34 -2.47
CA VAL A 445 -0.97 -30.96 -1.32
C VAL A 445 -2.14 -31.93 -1.15
N THR A 446 -2.21 -32.58 0.01
CA THR A 446 -3.25 -33.57 0.32
C THR A 446 -4.65 -32.99 0.14
N GLY A 447 -5.47 -33.69 -0.64
CA GLY A 447 -6.85 -33.29 -0.94
C GLY A 447 -6.98 -32.14 -1.94
N GLY A 448 -5.89 -31.48 -2.37
CA GLY A 448 -5.96 -30.35 -3.29
C GLY A 448 -6.52 -30.71 -4.66
N ILE A 449 -5.99 -31.77 -5.27
CA ILE A 449 -6.48 -32.28 -6.56
C ILE A 449 -7.95 -32.70 -6.45
N LEU A 450 -8.34 -33.42 -5.38
CA LEU A 450 -9.71 -33.85 -5.17
C LEU A 450 -10.69 -32.67 -5.08
N ILE A 451 -10.32 -31.62 -4.34
CA ILE A 451 -11.13 -30.39 -4.22
C ILE A 451 -11.29 -29.72 -5.59
N LEU A 452 -10.20 -29.59 -6.36
CA LEU A 452 -10.24 -29.00 -7.70
C LEU A 452 -11.12 -29.81 -8.66
N ILE A 453 -11.01 -31.14 -8.66
CA ILE A 453 -11.89 -32.03 -9.44
C ILE A 453 -13.35 -31.85 -9.03
N ALA A 454 -13.64 -31.83 -7.72
CA ALA A 454 -14.99 -31.61 -7.22
C ALA A 454 -15.55 -30.25 -7.64
N MET A 455 -14.73 -29.21 -7.74
CA MET A 455 -15.12 -27.88 -8.21
C MET A 455 -15.36 -27.85 -9.72
N LYS A 456 -14.49 -28.49 -10.53
CA LYS A 456 -14.64 -28.63 -11.99
C LYS A 456 -15.98 -29.23 -12.40
N TYR A 457 -16.52 -30.18 -11.64
CA TYR A 457 -17.80 -30.82 -11.97
C TYR A 457 -19.02 -30.22 -11.26
N ARG A 458 -18.86 -29.10 -10.52
CA ARG A 458 -19.94 -28.36 -9.84
C ARG A 458 -20.36 -27.10 -10.61
N GLU A 459 -20.37 -27.17 -11.94
CA GLU A 459 -20.61 -26.05 -12.86
C GLU A 459 -21.92 -25.28 -12.59
N THR A 460 -22.99 -25.98 -12.18
CA THR A 460 -24.31 -25.37 -11.96
C THR A 460 -24.39 -24.43 -10.75
N SER A 461 -23.42 -24.49 -9.83
CA SER A 461 -23.40 -23.66 -8.63
C SER A 461 -22.44 -22.46 -8.75
N ASP A 462 -21.33 -22.61 -9.46
CA ASP A 462 -20.24 -21.63 -9.51
C ASP A 462 -19.41 -21.84 -10.79
N ALA A 463 -19.90 -21.32 -11.91
CA ALA A 463 -19.25 -21.47 -13.22
C ALA A 463 -17.82 -20.91 -13.22
N PHE A 464 -17.60 -19.76 -12.56
CA PHE A 464 -16.27 -19.18 -12.42
C PHE A 464 -15.30 -20.14 -11.72
N ALA A 465 -15.72 -20.74 -10.61
CA ALA A 465 -14.89 -21.68 -9.88
C ALA A 465 -14.60 -22.96 -10.69
N SER A 466 -15.59 -23.44 -11.44
CA SER A 466 -15.46 -24.59 -12.35
C SER A 466 -14.40 -24.34 -13.42
N ASP A 467 -14.51 -23.22 -14.14
CA ASP A 467 -13.60 -22.84 -15.22
C ASP A 467 -12.16 -22.71 -14.71
N LYS A 468 -11.97 -22.02 -13.58
CA LYS A 468 -10.64 -21.81 -13.00
C LYS A 468 -10.04 -23.09 -12.43
N ALA A 469 -10.85 -23.96 -11.82
CA ALA A 469 -10.37 -25.25 -11.35
C ALA A 469 -9.89 -26.14 -12.51
N ASP A 470 -10.61 -26.13 -13.64
CA ASP A 470 -10.23 -26.87 -14.85
C ASP A 470 -8.93 -26.33 -15.47
N GLU A 471 -8.74 -25.00 -15.51
CA GLU A 471 -7.46 -24.39 -15.92
C GLU A 471 -6.30 -24.80 -14.99
N ILE A 472 -6.50 -24.79 -13.68
CA ILE A 472 -5.47 -25.22 -12.71
C ILE A 472 -5.12 -26.69 -12.94
N LEU A 473 -6.12 -27.57 -13.05
CA LEU A 473 -5.89 -29.00 -13.26
C LEU A 473 -5.05 -29.26 -14.52
N ARG A 474 -5.36 -28.58 -15.63
CA ARG A 474 -4.55 -28.64 -16.85
C ARG A 474 -3.10 -28.20 -16.64
N ASN A 475 -2.87 -27.11 -15.91
CA ASN A 475 -1.51 -26.67 -15.62
C ASN A 475 -0.73 -27.71 -14.78
N LEU A 476 -1.42 -28.41 -13.86
CA LEU A 476 -0.79 -29.45 -13.05
C LEU A 476 -0.35 -30.67 -13.86
N GLU A 477 -0.95 -30.93 -15.03
CA GLU A 477 -0.55 -32.01 -15.95
C GLU A 477 0.89 -31.87 -16.45
N GLY A 478 1.48 -30.66 -16.37
CA GLY A 478 2.88 -30.45 -16.71
C GLY A 478 3.85 -31.32 -15.91
N SER A 479 3.47 -31.80 -14.72
CA SER A 479 4.32 -32.68 -13.89
C SER A 479 3.87 -34.15 -14.00
N PRO A 480 4.74 -35.09 -14.40
CA PRO A 480 4.40 -36.52 -14.48
C PRO A 480 3.87 -37.11 -13.16
N ASP A 481 4.42 -36.67 -12.02
CA ASP A 481 3.94 -37.09 -10.70
C ASP A 481 2.50 -36.63 -10.45
N ASN A 482 2.14 -35.44 -10.94
CA ASN A 482 0.77 -34.96 -10.86
C ASN A 482 -0.16 -35.71 -11.80
N ILE A 483 0.26 -36.13 -12.99
CA ILE A 483 -0.55 -36.97 -13.89
C ILE A 483 -0.98 -38.25 -13.15
N LYS A 484 -0.04 -38.89 -12.44
CA LYS A 484 -0.35 -40.05 -11.59
C LYS A 484 -1.34 -39.69 -10.48
N ARG A 485 -1.12 -38.58 -9.76
CA ARG A 485 -2.02 -38.14 -8.68
C ARG A 485 -3.42 -37.80 -9.20
N LEU A 486 -3.54 -37.23 -10.41
CA LEU A 486 -4.81 -36.94 -11.07
C LEU A 486 -5.59 -38.23 -11.36
N ALA A 487 -4.91 -39.24 -11.90
CA ALA A 487 -5.49 -40.57 -12.12
C ALA A 487 -5.92 -41.24 -10.80
N ASP A 488 -5.08 -41.17 -9.76
CA ASP A 488 -5.41 -41.70 -8.43
C ASP A 488 -6.65 -41.04 -7.81
N ASN A 489 -6.97 -39.79 -8.20
CA ASN A 489 -8.17 -39.06 -7.78
C ASN A 489 -9.34 -39.16 -8.77
N GLY A 490 -9.25 -40.04 -9.78
CA GLY A 490 -10.33 -40.35 -10.71
C GLY A 490 -10.34 -39.55 -12.02
N LEU A 491 -9.41 -38.62 -12.23
CA LEU A 491 -9.26 -37.91 -13.51
C LEU A 491 -8.26 -38.64 -14.41
N MET A 492 -8.76 -39.56 -15.24
CA MET A 492 -7.94 -40.47 -16.06
C MET A 492 -7.50 -39.87 -17.41
N GLU A 493 -8.17 -38.82 -17.89
CA GLU A 493 -7.94 -38.21 -19.21
C GLU A 493 -6.47 -37.82 -19.43
N PRO A 494 -5.78 -37.14 -18.49
CA PRO A 494 -4.38 -36.74 -18.68
C PRO A 494 -3.43 -37.93 -18.80
N LEU A 495 -3.66 -38.98 -18.01
CA LEU A 495 -2.84 -40.20 -18.06
C LEU A 495 -2.99 -40.92 -19.41
N LEU A 496 -4.21 -40.99 -19.94
CA LEU A 496 -4.46 -41.59 -21.25
C LEU A 496 -3.76 -40.81 -22.37
N ASN A 497 -3.85 -39.48 -22.35
CA ASN A 497 -3.18 -38.63 -23.34
C ASN A 497 -1.65 -38.83 -23.28
N HIS A 498 -1.07 -38.82 -22.09
CA HIS A 498 0.36 -39.01 -21.90
C HIS A 498 0.86 -40.39 -22.41
N LEU A 499 0.08 -41.45 -22.17
CA LEU A 499 0.39 -42.80 -22.67
C LEU A 499 0.26 -42.92 -24.19
N ILE A 500 -0.61 -42.14 -24.82
CA ILE A 500 -0.81 -42.12 -26.28
C ILE A 500 0.33 -41.36 -26.97
N GLU A 501 0.83 -40.29 -26.35
CA GLU A 501 1.88 -39.41 -26.91
C GLU A 501 3.29 -40.02 -26.82
N GLY A 502 3.53 -40.95 -25.89
CA GLY A 502 4.71 -41.83 -25.90
C GLY A 502 5.99 -41.25 -25.27
N ASP A 503 5.89 -40.17 -24.50
CA ASP A 503 7.00 -39.62 -23.70
C ASP A 503 7.20 -40.45 -22.41
N PHE A 504 8.04 -41.49 -22.47
CA PHE A 504 8.44 -42.34 -21.34
C PHE A 504 9.78 -41.92 -20.72
#